data_AF-A0A9Q9W5M4-F1
#
_entry.id   AF-A0A9Q9W5M4-F1
#
_cell.length_a   1.000
_cell.length_b   1.000
_cell.length_c   1.000
_cell.angle_alpha   90.00
_cell.angle_beta   90.00
_cell.angle_gamma   90.00
#
_symmetry.space_group_name_H-M   'P 1'
#
loop_
_entity.id
_entity.type
_entity.pdbx_description
1 polymer ?
#
loop_
_entity_poly.entity_id
_entity_poly.type
_entity_poly.pdbx_seq_one_letter_code
_entity_poly.pdbx_strand_id
1 'polypeptide(L)'
;MQVAFHFRESGDQGQDSFRVGTSVHNQRAECFNSMLKKTWIKKWQVTFEAMMESGMLNLDNPVHINCLQYTQLPLLERELNIEQRLWDTHDIRKQRNAPGPFGKPDLLFTSPPEGFADMLCKVDNDLLKYAEQLVCGVDEPLLVANEEFRKISEAILQNTNFPSSPDGSLAAYLMLVEKFTTVLQTRGTPIPSTFAEANEIYQLLANETGTF
;
A
#
# COMPACT_ATOMS: atom_id res chain seq x y z
N MET A 1 -2.72 18.98 14.61
CA MET A 1 -3.75 18.75 15.63
C MET A 1 -4.21 17.32 15.45
N GLN A 2 -3.91 16.44 16.40
CA GLN A 2 -4.30 15.02 16.32
C GLN A 2 -5.48 14.76 17.24
N VAL A 3 -6.33 13.81 16.83
CA VAL A 3 -7.52 13.38 17.56
C VAL A 3 -7.24 11.98 18.10
N ALA A 4 -7.15 11.86 19.42
CA ALA A 4 -6.98 10.56 20.09
C ALA A 4 -8.32 10.13 20.68
N PHE A 5 -8.82 8.98 20.24
CA PHE A 5 -10.00 8.34 20.81
C PHE A 5 -9.59 7.50 22.02
N HIS A 6 -10.33 7.59 23.11
CA HIS A 6 -10.11 6.73 24.28
C HIS A 6 -11.42 6.08 24.68
N PHE A 7 -11.40 4.75 24.79
CA PHE A 7 -12.55 4.00 25.26
C PHE A 7 -12.64 4.12 26.79
N ARG A 8 -13.76 4.62 27.30
CA ARG A 8 -14.12 4.56 28.73
C ARG A 8 -15.45 3.83 28.84
N GLU A 9 -15.50 2.83 29.72
CA GLU A 9 -16.56 1.81 29.84
C GLU A 9 -17.96 2.33 30.26
N SER A 10 -18.27 3.63 30.22
CA SER A 10 -19.56 4.09 30.75
C SER A 10 -20.06 5.39 30.14
N GLY A 11 -21.17 5.29 29.39
CA GLY A 11 -22.12 6.38 29.18
C GLY A 11 -21.77 7.34 28.04
N ASP A 12 -22.75 7.55 27.17
CA ASP A 12 -22.76 8.49 26.05
C ASP A 12 -22.20 9.88 26.40
N GLN A 13 -21.02 10.19 25.87
CA GLN A 13 -20.35 11.49 26.00
C GLN A 13 -19.59 11.80 24.70
N GLY A 14 -20.32 12.02 23.60
CA GLY A 14 -19.75 12.27 22.27
C GLY A 14 -18.61 13.29 22.26
N GLN A 15 -18.72 14.41 22.99
CA GLN A 15 -17.70 15.47 23.03
C GLN A 15 -16.44 15.12 23.86
N ASP A 16 -16.54 14.23 24.84
CA ASP A 16 -15.41 13.84 25.71
C ASP A 16 -14.72 12.55 25.25
N SER A 17 -15.23 11.90 24.20
CA SER A 17 -14.69 10.65 23.65
C SER A 17 -13.36 10.82 22.92
N PHE A 18 -13.06 12.05 22.49
CA PHE A 18 -11.86 12.39 21.75
C PHE A 18 -11.10 13.53 22.42
N ARG A 19 -9.78 13.40 22.51
CA ARG A 19 -8.90 14.48 22.93
C ARG A 19 -8.23 15.08 21.71
N VAL A 20 -8.40 16.38 21.56
CA VAL A 20 -7.70 17.16 20.56
C VAL A 20 -6.44 17.72 21.21
N GLY A 21 -5.29 17.28 20.73
CA GLY A 21 -4.00 17.68 21.28
C GLY A 21 -2.96 17.96 20.20
N THR A 22 -1.92 18.69 20.58
CA THR A 22 -0.66 18.72 19.84
C THR A 22 0.04 17.38 20.02
N SER A 23 0.41 16.73 18.91
CA SER A 23 1.18 15.48 18.95
C SER A 23 2.63 15.79 19.30
N VAL A 24 2.89 16.06 20.58
CA VAL A 24 4.24 16.40 21.04
C VAL A 24 5.16 15.19 21.11
N HIS A 25 4.60 13.98 21.16
CA HIS A 25 5.36 12.73 21.26
C HIS A 25 5.74 12.13 19.90
N ASN A 26 5.03 12.46 18.81
CA ASN A 26 5.29 11.89 17.49
C ASN A 26 6.06 12.83 16.54
N GLN A 27 6.66 13.90 17.06
CA GLN A 27 7.29 14.95 16.25
C GLN A 27 8.36 14.41 15.29
N ARG A 28 9.10 13.38 15.67
CA ARG A 28 10.14 12.77 14.82
C ARG A 28 9.56 12.05 13.62
N ALA A 29 8.55 11.20 13.82
CA ALA A 29 7.87 10.53 12.72
C ALA A 29 7.09 11.53 11.85
N GLU A 30 6.48 12.56 12.45
CA GLU A 30 5.84 13.63 11.69
C GLU A 30 6.83 14.43 10.85
N CYS A 31 8.03 14.71 11.37
CA CYS A 31 9.11 15.36 10.63
C CYS A 31 9.58 14.50 9.45
N PHE A 32 9.82 13.21 9.69
CA PHE A 32 10.17 12.25 8.64
C PHE A 32 9.08 12.16 7.56
N ASN A 33 7.81 11.99 7.96
CA ASN A 33 6.68 11.97 7.03
C ASN A 33 6.55 13.28 6.25
N SER A 34 6.86 14.43 6.85
CA SER A 34 6.89 15.72 6.16
C SER A 34 8.01 15.81 5.13
N MET A 35 9.18 15.22 5.41
CA MET A 35 10.27 15.09 4.45
C MET A 35 9.88 14.15 3.30
N LEU A 36 9.38 12.96 3.60
CA LEU A 36 8.88 12.01 2.61
C LEU A 36 7.80 12.61 1.71
N LYS A 37 6.85 13.38 2.26
CA LYS A 37 5.83 14.10 1.48
C LYS A 37 6.40 15.14 0.52
N LYS A 38 7.65 15.59 0.69
CA LYS A 38 8.32 16.50 -0.26
C LYS A 38 9.04 15.76 -1.40
N THR A 39 9.04 14.43 -1.38
CA THR A 39 9.72 13.58 -2.36
C THR A 39 8.73 13.02 -3.40
N TRP A 40 8.97 11.79 -3.87
CA TRP A 40 8.18 11.06 -4.85
C TRP A 40 6.75 10.74 -4.38
N ILE A 41 6.49 10.70 -3.06
CA ILE A 41 5.15 10.42 -2.51
C ILE A 41 4.10 11.44 -2.99
N LYS A 42 4.44 12.73 -3.03
CA LYS A 42 3.48 13.76 -3.46
C LYS A 42 3.06 13.58 -4.91
N LYS A 43 3.96 13.09 -5.76
CA LYS A 43 3.65 12.78 -7.16
C LYS A 43 2.53 11.75 -7.24
N TRP A 44 2.67 10.62 -6.53
CA TRP A 44 1.62 9.59 -6.50
C TRP A 44 0.32 10.05 -5.88
N GLN A 45 0.38 10.83 -4.80
CA GLN A 45 -0.82 11.42 -4.20
C GLN A 45 -1.60 12.26 -5.21
N VAL A 46 -0.91 13.20 -5.89
CA VAL A 46 -1.53 14.05 -6.91
C VAL A 46 -2.05 13.22 -8.09
N THR A 47 -1.32 12.19 -8.51
CA THR A 47 -1.77 11.28 -9.57
C THR A 47 -3.07 10.57 -9.19
N PHE A 48 -3.14 9.98 -8.00
CA PHE A 48 -4.35 9.27 -7.55
C PHE A 48 -5.52 10.21 -7.29
N GLU A 49 -5.27 11.40 -6.74
CA GLU A 49 -6.26 12.48 -6.62
C GLU A 49 -6.84 12.83 -7.99
N ALA A 50 -6.00 13.06 -9.00
CA ALA A 50 -6.44 13.37 -10.37
C ALA A 50 -7.21 12.20 -11.03
N MET A 51 -6.81 10.95 -10.76
CA MET A 51 -7.53 9.77 -11.25
C MET A 51 -8.93 9.66 -10.64
N MET A 52 -9.10 10.00 -9.37
CA MET A 52 -10.42 10.03 -8.72
C MET A 52 -11.27 11.17 -9.25
N GLU A 53 -10.73 12.39 -9.33
CA GLU A 53 -11.44 13.58 -9.81
C GLU A 53 -11.91 13.44 -11.27
N SER A 54 -11.14 12.74 -12.10
CA SER A 54 -11.51 12.45 -13.49
C SER A 54 -12.46 11.26 -13.65
N GLY A 55 -12.80 10.54 -12.57
CA GLY A 55 -13.63 9.34 -12.60
C GLY A 55 -12.93 8.09 -13.13
N MET A 56 -11.61 8.13 -13.36
CA MET A 56 -10.82 6.97 -13.79
C MET A 56 -10.62 5.95 -12.66
N LEU A 57 -10.61 6.41 -11.41
CA LEU A 57 -10.46 5.58 -10.22
C LEU A 57 -11.69 5.71 -9.33
N ASN A 58 -12.37 4.60 -9.11
CA ASN A 58 -13.45 4.49 -8.14
C ASN A 58 -12.98 3.65 -6.95
N LEU A 59 -12.83 4.27 -5.78
CA LEU A 59 -12.42 3.59 -4.55
C LEU A 59 -13.51 2.69 -3.95
N ASP A 60 -14.78 2.90 -4.33
CA ASP A 60 -15.88 2.03 -3.90
C ASP A 60 -15.96 0.75 -4.77
N ASN A 61 -15.13 0.64 -5.81
CA ASN A 61 -15.06 -0.55 -6.67
C ASN A 61 -13.79 -1.36 -6.35
N PRO A 62 -13.91 -2.53 -5.70
CA PRO A 62 -12.79 -3.42 -5.39
C PRO A 62 -11.96 -3.80 -6.63
N VAL A 63 -12.58 -3.91 -7.81
CA VAL A 63 -11.87 -4.23 -9.06
C VAL A 63 -10.89 -3.12 -9.42
N HIS A 64 -11.28 -1.85 -9.27
CA HIS A 64 -10.37 -0.74 -9.54
C HIS A 64 -9.20 -0.75 -8.56
N ILE A 65 -9.46 -1.01 -7.27
CA ILE A 65 -8.40 -1.08 -6.25
C ILE A 65 -7.43 -2.23 -6.56
N ASN A 66 -7.93 -3.42 -6.90
CA ASN A 66 -7.10 -4.58 -7.24
C ASN A 66 -6.25 -4.29 -8.50
N CYS A 67 -6.84 -3.72 -9.55
CA CYS A 67 -6.09 -3.32 -10.75
C CYS A 67 -5.01 -2.26 -10.43
N LEU A 68 -5.32 -1.30 -9.56
CA LEU A 68 -4.39 -0.25 -9.14
C LEU A 68 -3.22 -0.84 -8.34
N GLN A 69 -3.51 -1.70 -7.36
CA GLN A 69 -2.47 -2.38 -6.59
C GLN A 69 -1.58 -3.24 -7.49
N TYR A 70 -2.17 -4.01 -8.40
CA TYR A 70 -1.41 -4.87 -9.29
C TYR A 70 -0.43 -4.11 -10.19
N THR A 71 -0.80 -2.92 -10.65
CA THR A 71 -0.01 -2.18 -11.63
C THR A 71 0.91 -1.11 -11.03
N GLN A 72 0.51 -0.42 -9.97
CA GLN A 72 1.32 0.65 -9.35
C GLN A 72 2.10 0.20 -8.11
N LEU A 73 1.68 -0.83 -7.37
CA LEU A 73 2.37 -1.24 -6.15
C LEU A 73 3.82 -1.68 -6.38
N PRO A 74 4.18 -2.41 -7.46
CA PRO A 74 5.59 -2.73 -7.74
C PRO A 74 6.47 -1.48 -7.95
N LEU A 75 5.90 -0.42 -8.52
CA LEU A 75 6.61 0.86 -8.66
C LEU A 75 6.76 1.55 -7.31
N LEU A 76 5.71 1.60 -6.51
CA LEU A 76 5.75 2.17 -5.16
C LEU A 76 6.78 1.46 -4.28
N GLU A 77 6.82 0.13 -4.32
CA GLU A 77 7.81 -0.68 -3.61
C GLU A 77 9.24 -0.37 -4.07
N ARG A 78 9.46 -0.23 -5.39
CA ARG A 78 10.76 0.18 -5.91
C ARG A 78 11.19 1.55 -5.39
N GLU A 79 10.31 2.54 -5.41
CA GLU A 79 10.61 3.89 -4.91
C GLU A 79 10.84 3.90 -3.39
N LEU A 80 10.06 3.13 -2.62
CA LEU A 80 10.27 2.93 -1.18
C LEU A 80 11.64 2.33 -0.88
N ASN A 81 12.04 1.29 -1.61
CA ASN A 81 13.34 0.66 -1.47
C ASN A 81 14.50 1.62 -1.84
N ILE A 82 14.31 2.49 -2.82
CA ILE A 82 15.29 3.53 -3.16
C ILE A 82 15.39 4.55 -2.02
N GLU A 83 14.26 5.04 -1.52
CA GLU A 83 14.20 6.01 -0.44
C GLU A 83 14.82 5.45 0.84
N GLN A 84 14.53 4.19 1.18
CA GLN A 84 15.17 3.50 2.31
C GLN A 84 16.68 3.48 2.15
N ARG A 85 17.22 3.07 1.00
CA ARG A 85 18.68 3.07 0.78
C ARG A 85 19.29 4.46 0.87
N LEU A 86 18.62 5.48 0.32
CA LEU A 86 19.08 6.88 0.40
C LEU A 86 19.08 7.35 1.85
N TRP A 87 18.03 7.03 2.61
CA TRP A 87 17.92 7.34 4.01
C TRP A 87 18.94 6.57 4.86
N ASP A 88 19.23 5.31 4.57
CA ASP A 88 20.19 4.55 5.38
C ASP A 88 21.65 4.97 5.07
N THR A 89 21.91 5.52 3.89
CA THR A 89 23.26 5.90 3.45
C THR A 89 23.55 7.41 3.46
N HIS A 90 22.59 8.24 3.90
CA HIS A 90 22.76 9.69 3.90
C HIS A 90 23.92 10.12 4.77
N ASP A 91 24.66 11.13 4.29
CA ASP A 91 25.77 11.72 5.04
C ASP A 91 25.24 12.88 5.89
N ILE A 92 25.36 12.77 7.21
CA ILE A 92 25.04 13.85 8.14
C ILE A 92 26.17 14.87 8.06
N ARG A 93 25.91 15.95 7.33
CA ARG A 93 26.86 17.06 7.13
C ARG A 93 27.31 17.66 8.47
N LYS A 94 28.63 17.82 8.62
CA LYS A 94 29.24 18.54 9.73
C LYS A 94 28.80 20.02 9.77
N GLN A 95 28.25 20.45 10.89
CA GLN A 95 27.92 21.85 11.15
C GLN A 95 29.03 22.52 11.97
N ARG A 96 29.39 23.76 11.61
CA ARG A 96 30.59 24.46 12.11
C ARG A 96 30.63 24.66 13.63
N ASN A 97 29.48 24.75 14.29
CA ASN A 97 29.35 25.07 15.72
C ASN A 97 28.39 24.13 16.47
N ALA A 98 28.09 22.96 15.93
CA ALA A 98 27.27 21.96 16.63
C ALA A 98 28.17 20.77 17.00
N PRO A 99 28.18 20.30 18.25
CA PRO A 99 28.69 18.97 18.57
C PRO A 99 27.69 17.90 18.11
N GLY A 100 28.15 16.79 17.53
CA GLY A 100 27.27 15.68 17.15
C GLY A 100 27.96 14.60 16.32
N PRO A 101 27.29 13.45 16.13
CA PRO A 101 27.73 12.47 15.15
C PRO A 101 27.57 13.05 13.73
N PHE A 102 28.61 12.90 12.92
CA PHE A 102 28.66 13.32 11.51
C PHE A 102 29.12 12.14 10.67
N GLY A 103 28.87 12.18 9.37
CA GLY A 103 29.12 11.03 8.51
C GLY A 103 27.87 10.18 8.33
N LYS A 104 28.06 8.95 7.86
CA LYS A 104 26.97 7.99 7.64
C LYS A 104 26.55 7.34 8.95
N PRO A 105 25.25 7.35 9.30
CA PRO A 105 24.75 6.62 10.47
C PRO A 105 24.92 5.10 10.29
N ASP A 106 25.69 4.43 11.16
CA ASP A 106 25.71 2.96 11.20
C ASP A 106 24.51 2.40 11.98
N LEU A 107 23.98 3.19 12.93
CA LEU A 107 22.90 2.84 13.83
C LEU A 107 21.66 2.33 13.10
N LEU A 108 21.37 2.82 11.89
CA LEU A 108 20.22 2.36 11.10
C LEU A 108 20.38 0.91 10.62
N PHE A 109 21.62 0.44 10.44
CA PHE A 109 21.92 -0.95 10.09
C PHE A 109 22.07 -1.86 11.30
N THR A 110 22.37 -1.30 12.47
CA THR A 110 22.70 -2.06 13.70
C THR A 110 21.66 -1.90 14.80
N SER A 111 20.50 -1.29 14.51
CA SER A 111 19.42 -1.07 15.48
C SER A 111 18.27 -2.07 15.27
N PRO A 112 17.71 -2.65 16.34
CA PRO A 112 18.17 -2.52 17.72
C PRO A 112 19.51 -3.28 17.95
N PRO A 113 20.41 -2.79 18.83
CA PRO A 113 21.63 -3.50 19.18
C PRO A 113 21.35 -4.89 19.78
N GLU A 114 22.35 -5.78 19.77
CA GLU A 114 22.26 -7.03 20.52
C GLU A 114 21.98 -6.78 22.01
N GLY A 115 21.12 -7.61 22.61
CA GLY A 115 20.76 -7.53 24.03
C GLY A 115 19.51 -6.71 24.35
N PHE A 116 18.88 -6.08 23.36
CA PHE A 116 17.52 -5.56 23.53
C PHE A 116 16.52 -6.69 23.37
N ALA A 117 15.63 -6.84 24.36
CA ALA A 117 14.54 -7.80 24.28
C ALA A 117 13.58 -7.40 23.16
N ASP A 118 13.07 -8.39 22.44
CA ASP A 118 11.99 -8.18 21.50
C ASP A 118 10.76 -7.63 22.23
N MET A 119 10.38 -6.40 21.90
CA MET A 119 9.22 -5.72 22.47
C MET A 119 7.96 -5.99 21.65
N LEU A 120 8.01 -6.91 20.69
CA LEU A 120 6.83 -7.37 19.97
C LEU A 120 5.81 -7.96 20.95
N CYS A 121 4.57 -7.53 20.80
CA CYS A 121 3.46 -8.10 21.54
C CYS A 121 3.19 -9.52 21.04
N LYS A 122 2.98 -10.47 21.96
CA LYS A 122 2.48 -11.80 21.56
C LYS A 122 1.13 -11.63 20.88
N VAL A 123 1.09 -11.93 19.60
CA VAL A 123 -0.13 -12.02 18.81
C VAL A 123 -0.82 -13.34 19.13
N ASP A 124 -2.14 -13.34 19.15
CA ASP A 124 -2.95 -14.56 19.32
C ASP A 124 -2.57 -15.60 18.23
N ASN A 125 -2.44 -16.87 18.61
CA ASN A 125 -2.11 -17.95 17.68
C ASN A 125 -3.18 -18.12 16.59
N ASP A 126 -4.44 -17.84 16.90
CA ASP A 126 -5.52 -17.92 15.93
C ASP A 126 -5.43 -16.77 14.91
N LEU A 127 -5.02 -15.57 15.36
CA LEU A 127 -4.73 -14.45 14.48
C LEU A 127 -3.49 -14.71 13.61
N LEU A 128 -2.47 -15.36 14.15
CA LEU A 128 -1.28 -15.78 13.40
C LEU A 128 -1.62 -16.77 12.30
N LYS A 129 -2.36 -17.83 12.61
CA LYS A 129 -2.82 -18.81 11.60
C LYS A 129 -3.71 -18.18 10.53
N TYR A 130 -4.55 -17.22 10.92
CA TYR A 130 -5.37 -16.48 9.98
C TYR A 130 -4.51 -15.58 9.08
N ALA A 131 -3.54 -14.86 9.64
CA ALA A 131 -2.60 -14.05 8.88
C ALA A 131 -1.74 -14.88 7.92
N GLU A 132 -1.29 -16.07 8.32
CA GLU A 132 -0.54 -17.00 7.46
C GLU A 132 -1.32 -17.40 6.20
N GLN A 133 -2.66 -17.39 6.23
CA GLN A 133 -3.49 -17.63 5.04
C GLN A 133 -3.52 -16.42 4.08
N LEU A 134 -3.06 -15.26 4.52
CA LEU A 134 -3.08 -13.99 3.79
C LEU A 134 -1.69 -13.50 3.34
N VAL A 135 -0.62 -14.15 3.81
CA VAL A 135 0.77 -13.71 3.58
C VAL A 135 1.39 -14.54 2.45
N CYS A 136 2.07 -13.88 1.51
CA CYS A 136 2.84 -14.55 0.46
C CYS A 136 4.15 -15.10 1.02
N GLY A 137 4.71 -16.15 0.40
CA GLY A 137 6.03 -16.66 0.78
C GLY A 137 7.11 -15.56 0.73
N VAL A 138 8.18 -15.72 1.51
CA VAL A 138 9.33 -14.82 1.44
C VAL A 138 9.87 -14.83 0.00
N ASP A 139 10.08 -13.63 -0.56
CA ASP A 139 10.47 -13.39 -1.96
C ASP A 139 9.42 -13.75 -3.03
N GLU A 140 8.19 -14.10 -2.64
CA GLU A 140 7.08 -14.22 -3.59
C GLU A 140 6.49 -12.83 -3.90
N PRO A 141 6.07 -12.59 -5.16
CA PRO A 141 5.42 -11.34 -5.51
C PRO A 141 4.14 -11.19 -4.70
N LEU A 142 3.87 -9.98 -4.22
CA LEU A 142 2.68 -9.70 -3.42
C LEU A 142 1.43 -10.11 -4.21
N LEU A 143 0.69 -11.07 -3.67
CA LEU A 143 -0.56 -11.54 -4.25
C LEU A 143 -1.61 -10.46 -4.06
N VAL A 144 -1.92 -9.75 -5.15
CA VAL A 144 -3.05 -8.83 -5.19
C VAL A 144 -4.32 -9.64 -5.47
N ALA A 145 -5.31 -9.48 -4.60
CA ALA A 145 -6.58 -10.22 -4.64
C ALA A 145 -6.41 -11.75 -4.47
N ASN A 146 -6.34 -12.51 -5.56
CA ASN A 146 -6.15 -13.96 -5.58
C ASN A 146 -5.38 -14.43 -6.82
N GLU A 147 -5.03 -15.72 -6.85
CA GLU A 147 -4.25 -16.33 -7.94
C GLU A 147 -4.99 -16.24 -9.30
N GLU A 148 -6.32 -16.30 -9.26
CA GLU A 148 -7.18 -16.23 -10.44
C GLU A 148 -7.14 -14.84 -11.07
N PHE A 149 -7.26 -13.78 -10.26
CA PHE A 149 -7.09 -12.40 -10.70
C PHE A 149 -5.72 -12.18 -11.33
N ARG A 150 -4.66 -12.72 -10.71
CA ARG A 150 -3.30 -12.62 -11.21
C ARG A 150 -3.18 -13.29 -12.58
N LYS A 151 -3.63 -14.53 -12.73
CA LYS A 151 -3.59 -15.25 -14.02
C LYS A 151 -4.34 -14.51 -15.12
N ILE A 152 -5.54 -14.01 -14.85
CA ILE A 152 -6.33 -13.23 -15.81
C ILE A 152 -5.58 -11.94 -16.19
N SER A 153 -5.02 -11.23 -15.22
CA SER A 153 -4.27 -10.00 -15.45
C SER A 153 -2.99 -10.23 -16.25
N GLU A 154 -2.24 -11.29 -15.95
CA GLU A 154 -1.07 -11.71 -16.72
C GLU A 154 -1.45 -12.05 -18.16
N ALA A 155 -2.55 -12.77 -18.39
CA ALA A 155 -3.04 -13.08 -19.74
C ALA A 155 -3.45 -11.83 -20.52
N ILE A 156 -4.16 -10.88 -19.89
CA ILE A 156 -4.55 -9.60 -20.52
C ILE A 156 -3.32 -8.79 -20.92
N LEU A 157 -2.29 -8.76 -20.07
CA LEU A 157 -1.09 -7.94 -20.28
C LEU A 157 0.02 -8.62 -21.08
N GLN A 158 -0.09 -9.93 -21.37
CA GLN A 158 0.98 -10.73 -21.97
C GLN A 158 1.55 -10.15 -23.28
N ASN A 159 0.70 -9.52 -24.09
CA ASN A 159 1.07 -8.94 -25.38
C ASN A 159 1.30 -7.42 -25.33
N THR A 160 1.41 -6.84 -24.14
CA THR A 160 1.59 -5.41 -23.96
C THR A 160 3.06 -5.06 -23.76
N ASN A 161 3.52 -3.99 -24.41
CA ASN A 161 4.88 -3.46 -24.26
C ASN A 161 4.88 -2.21 -23.39
N PHE A 162 4.19 -2.26 -22.23
CA PHE A 162 4.15 -1.12 -21.34
C PHE A 162 5.49 -0.94 -20.60
N PRO A 163 6.05 0.28 -20.56
CA PRO A 163 7.28 0.53 -19.82
C PRO A 163 7.04 0.43 -18.31
N SER A 164 8.07 0.08 -17.54
CA SER A 164 8.07 0.16 -16.07
C SER A 164 8.23 1.63 -15.59
N SER A 165 7.30 2.46 -16.03
CA SER A 165 7.18 3.88 -15.71
C SER A 165 5.78 4.18 -15.17
N PRO A 166 5.57 5.33 -14.49
CA PRO A 166 4.24 5.74 -14.04
C PRO A 166 3.20 5.71 -15.18
N ASP A 167 3.55 6.21 -16.36
CA ASP A 167 2.66 6.25 -17.53
C ASP A 167 2.35 4.84 -18.05
N GLY A 168 3.34 3.95 -18.09
CA GLY A 168 3.12 2.55 -18.47
C GLY A 168 2.25 1.81 -17.47
N SER A 169 2.43 2.04 -16.17
CA SER A 169 1.55 1.47 -15.14
C SER A 169 0.11 1.98 -15.24
N LEU A 170 -0.08 3.27 -15.55
CA LEU A 170 -1.40 3.84 -15.76
C LEU A 170 -2.08 3.24 -16.99
N ALA A 171 -1.34 3.05 -18.08
CA ALA A 171 -1.86 2.39 -19.28
C ALA A 171 -2.27 0.93 -19.01
N ALA A 172 -1.45 0.19 -18.26
CA ALA A 172 -1.79 -1.17 -17.82
C ALA A 172 -3.05 -1.18 -16.92
N TYR A 173 -3.15 -0.24 -15.98
CA TYR A 173 -4.33 -0.09 -15.12
C TYR A 173 -5.60 0.14 -15.93
N LEU A 174 -5.58 1.11 -16.85
CA LEU A 174 -6.74 1.44 -17.69
C LEU A 174 -7.17 0.24 -18.53
N MET A 175 -6.21 -0.48 -19.11
CA MET A 175 -6.49 -1.69 -19.89
C MET A 175 -7.13 -2.79 -19.04
N LEU A 176 -6.63 -3.05 -17.83
CA LEU A 176 -7.22 -4.04 -16.93
C LEU A 176 -8.64 -3.64 -16.53
N VAL A 177 -8.85 -2.39 -16.10
CA VAL A 177 -10.18 -1.89 -15.72
C VAL A 177 -11.17 -1.99 -16.88
N GLU A 178 -10.77 -1.60 -18.09
CA GLU A 178 -11.61 -1.71 -19.29
C GLU A 178 -11.99 -3.17 -19.58
N LYS A 179 -11.02 -4.09 -19.53
CA LYS A 179 -11.25 -5.51 -19.80
C LYS A 179 -12.14 -6.16 -18.76
N PHE A 180 -11.86 -5.95 -17.47
CA PHE A 180 -12.72 -6.47 -16.40
C PHE A 180 -14.14 -5.90 -16.50
N THR A 181 -14.28 -4.58 -16.73
CA THR A 181 -15.59 -3.95 -16.87
C THR A 181 -16.37 -4.53 -18.06
N THR A 182 -15.71 -4.72 -19.21
CA THR A 182 -16.33 -5.30 -20.40
C THR A 182 -16.80 -6.74 -20.15
N VAL A 183 -15.97 -7.53 -19.47
CA VAL A 183 -16.31 -8.93 -19.14
C VAL A 183 -17.50 -9.00 -18.19
N LEU A 184 -17.51 -8.17 -17.14
CA LEU A 184 -18.64 -8.12 -16.19
C LEU A 184 -19.93 -7.68 -16.88
N GLN A 185 -19.87 -6.66 -17.74
CA GLN A 185 -21.03 -6.18 -18.50
C GLN A 185 -21.56 -7.23 -19.48
N THR A 186 -20.68 -7.90 -20.21
CA THR A 186 -21.06 -8.94 -21.20
C THR A 186 -21.78 -10.11 -20.51
N ARG A 187 -21.39 -10.42 -19.27
CA ARG A 187 -21.95 -11.52 -18.48
C ARG A 187 -23.15 -11.11 -17.62
N GLY A 188 -23.48 -9.82 -17.57
CA GLY A 188 -24.51 -9.29 -16.68
C GLY A 188 -24.18 -9.45 -15.19
N THR A 189 -22.90 -9.62 -14.85
CA THR A 189 -22.45 -9.75 -13.45
C THR A 189 -22.46 -8.37 -12.79
N PRO A 190 -23.06 -8.21 -11.60
CA PRO A 190 -23.01 -6.94 -10.89
C PRO A 190 -21.56 -6.58 -10.52
N ILE A 191 -21.30 -5.27 -10.40
CA ILE A 191 -20.02 -4.78 -9.89
C ILE A 191 -19.91 -5.21 -8.42
N PRO A 192 -18.80 -5.84 -7.99
CA PRO A 192 -18.65 -6.27 -6.61
C PRO A 192 -18.63 -5.07 -5.66
N SER A 193 -19.26 -5.24 -4.50
CA SER A 193 -19.28 -4.25 -3.42
C SER A 193 -18.22 -4.52 -2.36
N THR A 194 -17.68 -5.73 -2.31
CA THR A 194 -16.62 -6.14 -1.37
C THR A 194 -15.46 -6.85 -2.06
N PHE A 195 -14.28 -6.87 -1.43
CA PHE A 195 -13.12 -7.61 -1.94
C PHE A 195 -13.37 -9.13 -1.97
N ALA A 196 -14.19 -9.67 -1.06
CA ALA A 196 -14.56 -11.08 -1.06
C ALA A 196 -15.39 -11.44 -2.30
N GLU A 197 -16.41 -10.62 -2.61
CA GLU A 197 -17.21 -10.78 -3.83
C GLU A 197 -16.35 -10.66 -5.09
N ALA A 198 -15.39 -9.72 -5.11
CA ALA A 198 -14.46 -9.59 -6.23
C ALA A 198 -13.62 -10.87 -6.41
N ASN A 199 -13.12 -11.46 -5.33
CA ASN A 199 -12.36 -12.71 -5.37
C ASN A 199 -13.19 -13.88 -5.91
N GLU A 200 -14.44 -14.03 -5.47
CA GLU A 200 -15.37 -15.05 -5.99
C GLU A 200 -15.62 -14.86 -7.49
N ILE A 201 -15.83 -13.62 -7.93
CA ILE A 201 -15.98 -13.29 -9.34
C ILE A 201 -14.72 -13.69 -10.12
N TYR A 202 -13.52 -13.38 -9.65
CA TYR A 202 -12.29 -13.79 -10.34
C TYR A 202 -12.16 -15.30 -10.45
N GLN A 203 -12.57 -16.06 -9.43
CA GLN A 203 -12.62 -17.51 -9.49
C GLN A 203 -13.60 -18.04 -10.53
N LEU A 204 -14.82 -17.47 -10.59
CA LEU A 204 -15.80 -17.80 -11.62
C LEU A 204 -15.27 -17.49 -13.02
N LEU A 205 -14.65 -16.31 -13.19
CA LEU A 205 -14.04 -15.91 -14.45
C LEU A 205 -12.93 -16.90 -14.85
N ALA A 206 -12.02 -17.28 -13.93
CA ALA A 206 -10.91 -18.19 -14.19
C ALA A 206 -11.36 -19.63 -14.52
N ASN A 207 -12.38 -20.14 -13.81
CA ASN A 207 -12.90 -21.51 -14.04
C ASN A 207 -13.59 -21.66 -15.40
N GLU A 208 -14.18 -20.57 -15.91
CA GLU A 208 -14.84 -20.55 -17.21
C GLU A 208 -13.89 -20.17 -18.35
N THR A 209 -12.72 -19.60 -18.02
CA THR A 209 -11.72 -19.14 -18.99
C THR A 209 -10.62 -20.17 -19.21
N GLY A 210 -11.03 -21.32 -19.76
CA GLY A 210 -10.15 -22.11 -20.62
C GLY A 210 -9.66 -21.35 -21.88
N THR A 211 -10.09 -20.11 -22.08
CA THR A 211 -9.67 -19.18 -23.13
C THR A 211 -9.93 -17.74 -22.70
N PHE A 212 -8.87 -17.00 -22.36
CA PHE A 212 -8.74 -15.56 -22.60
C PHE A 212 -7.71 -15.37 -23.73
#